data_AF-A0A7S9Q0W3-F1
#
_entry.id   AF-A0A7S9Q0W3-F1
#
_cell.length_a   1.000
_cell.length_b   1.000
_cell.length_c   1.000
_cell.angle_alpha   90.00
_cell.angle_beta   90.00
_cell.angle_gamma   90.00
#
_symmetry.space_group_name_H-M   'P 1'
#
loop_
_entity.id
_entity.type
_entity.pdbx_description
1 polymer ?
#
loop_
_entity_poly.entity_id
_entity_poly.type
_entity_poly.pdbx_seq_one_letter_code
_entity_poly.pdbx_strand_id
1 'polypeptide(L)'
;MVVCEVEDAIQIQANTVYVMPENKVMTIDNGKLILTPRNLSIKVNMAIDIFFRSLAKDALFNKIAIIFSGMGHDGSEGIKMISESGGYIIAQDPNSADQSSMPLSVIAGGYTDEILQPKQMPKYIREYLARQLAIKIASEQPVD
;
A
#
# COMPACT_ATOMS: atom_id res chain seq x y z
N MET A 1 -14.07 1.93 13.11
CA MET A 1 -13.61 1.79 11.73
C MET A 1 -14.72 2.27 10.82
N VAL A 2 -14.44 3.25 9.99
CA VAL A 2 -15.34 3.73 8.93
C VAL A 2 -14.84 3.19 7.60
N VAL A 3 -15.74 2.78 6.71
CA VAL A 3 -15.43 2.43 5.32
C VAL A 3 -16.23 3.37 4.43
N CYS A 4 -15.56 4.13 3.57
CA CYS A 4 -16.23 5.05 2.66
C CYS A 4 -15.52 5.11 1.31
N GLU A 5 -16.31 5.43 0.28
CA GLU A 5 -15.78 5.89 -0.99
C GLU A 5 -15.17 7.28 -0.81
N VAL A 6 -14.04 7.53 -1.47
CA VAL A 6 -13.29 8.79 -1.35
C VAL A 6 -13.97 9.89 -2.15
N GLU A 7 -14.09 11.07 -1.54
CA GLU A 7 -14.36 12.33 -2.24
C GLU A 7 -13.03 13.04 -2.58
N ASP A 8 -13.04 13.94 -3.56
CA ASP A 8 -11.81 14.65 -3.93
C ASP A 8 -11.30 15.50 -2.76
N ALA A 9 -9.97 15.56 -2.65
CA ALA A 9 -9.29 16.43 -1.71
C ALA A 9 -9.58 16.11 -0.21
N ILE A 10 -9.67 14.83 0.15
CA ILE A 10 -9.92 14.39 1.54
C ILE A 10 -8.62 14.19 2.32
N GLN A 11 -8.51 14.79 3.50
CA GLN A 11 -7.42 14.50 4.46
C GLN A 11 -7.64 13.11 5.09
N ILE A 12 -6.63 12.24 5.03
CA ILE A 12 -6.75 10.91 5.65
C ILE A 12 -6.84 11.00 7.18
N GLN A 13 -7.66 10.15 7.77
CA GLN A 13 -7.84 10.02 9.21
C GLN A 13 -7.58 8.58 9.66
N ALA A 14 -7.08 8.44 10.89
CA ALA A 14 -6.91 7.12 11.50
C ALA A 14 -8.25 6.37 11.57
N ASN A 15 -8.18 5.02 11.62
CA ASN A 15 -9.35 4.15 11.76
C ASN A 15 -10.39 4.27 10.61
N THR A 16 -9.93 4.60 9.41
CA THR A 16 -10.76 4.78 8.21
C THR A 16 -10.20 3.98 7.04
N VAL A 17 -11.08 3.32 6.29
CA VAL A 17 -10.78 2.64 5.03
C VAL A 17 -11.38 3.46 3.90
N TYR A 18 -10.50 3.90 3.00
CA TYR A 18 -10.82 4.73 1.86
C TYR A 18 -10.86 3.87 0.60
N VAL A 19 -12.00 3.85 -0.08
CA VAL A 19 -12.22 3.09 -1.31
C VAL A 19 -12.18 4.04 -2.51
N MET A 20 -11.34 3.72 -3.50
CA MET A 20 -11.27 4.51 -4.73
C MET A 20 -12.57 4.35 -5.54
N PRO A 21 -13.26 5.43 -5.91
CA PRO A 21 -14.44 5.38 -6.77
C PRO A 21 -14.14 4.86 -8.17
N GLU A 22 -15.17 4.36 -8.85
CA GLU A 22 -15.09 3.96 -10.26
C GLU A 22 -14.70 5.13 -11.18
N ASN A 23 -14.05 4.83 -12.30
CA ASN A 23 -13.66 5.81 -13.33
C ASN A 23 -12.80 6.99 -12.83
N LYS A 24 -12.13 6.82 -11.68
CA LYS A 24 -11.16 7.77 -11.14
C LYS A 24 -9.77 7.17 -11.06
N VAL A 25 -8.79 8.06 -10.94
CA VAL A 25 -7.43 7.76 -10.51
C VAL A 25 -7.23 8.47 -9.18
N MET A 26 -6.74 7.75 -8.18
CA MET A 26 -6.47 8.27 -6.85
C MET A 26 -4.96 8.41 -6.64
N THR A 27 -4.54 9.55 -6.11
CA THR A 27 -3.18 9.82 -5.63
C THR A 27 -3.22 10.41 -4.22
N ILE A 28 -2.07 10.49 -3.55
CA ILE A 28 -1.93 11.18 -2.27
C ILE A 28 -0.86 12.27 -2.35
N ASP A 29 -1.12 13.42 -1.73
CA ASP A 29 -0.16 14.50 -1.55
C ASP A 29 -0.41 15.21 -0.20
N ASN A 30 0.63 15.33 0.62
CA ASN A 30 0.56 15.88 1.97
C ASN A 30 -0.59 15.32 2.82
N GLY A 31 -0.80 14.00 2.75
CA GLY A 31 -1.85 13.28 3.48
C GLY A 31 -3.26 13.48 2.95
N LYS A 32 -3.39 14.10 1.78
CA LYS A 32 -4.65 14.38 1.13
C LYS A 32 -4.85 13.45 -0.07
N LEU A 33 -5.95 12.71 -0.10
CA LEU A 33 -6.36 11.91 -1.25
C LEU A 33 -6.91 12.85 -2.33
N ILE A 34 -6.36 12.73 -3.53
CA ILE A 34 -6.71 13.55 -4.71
C ILE A 34 -7.29 12.62 -5.76
N LEU A 35 -8.44 12.99 -6.32
CA LEU A 35 -9.13 12.23 -7.36
C LEU A 35 -9.12 12.98 -8.68
N THR A 36 -8.67 12.28 -9.72
CA THR A 36 -8.74 12.78 -11.11
C THR A 36 -9.57 11.84 -11.96
N PRO A 37 -10.24 12.33 -13.03
CA PRO A 37 -10.93 11.46 -13.98
C PRO A 37 -9.96 10.46 -14.62
N ARG A 38 -10.36 9.19 -14.70
CA ARG A 38 -9.58 8.19 -15.44
C ARG A 38 -9.63 8.50 -16.93
N ASN A 39 -8.47 8.48 -17.58
CA ASN A 39 -8.41 8.54 -19.03
C ASN A 39 -8.86 7.20 -19.63
N LEU A 40 -10.09 7.16 -20.16
CA LEU A 40 -10.69 5.95 -20.71
C LEU A 40 -10.04 5.47 -22.03
N SER A 41 -9.19 6.29 -22.66
CA SER A 41 -8.39 5.83 -23.80
C SER A 41 -7.25 4.88 -23.39
N ILE A 42 -6.84 4.92 -22.12
CA ILE A 42 -5.84 4.01 -21.55
C ILE A 42 -6.53 2.71 -21.15
N LYS A 43 -6.31 1.67 -21.96
CA LYS A 43 -6.95 0.36 -21.78
C LYS A 43 -6.49 -0.35 -20.51
N VAL A 44 -5.20 -0.29 -20.19
CA VAL A 44 -4.63 -0.94 -19.01
C VAL A 44 -4.76 -0.03 -17.80
N ASN A 45 -5.42 -0.51 -16.74
CA ASN A 45 -5.51 0.23 -15.49
C ASN A 45 -4.24 -0.02 -14.67
N MET A 46 -3.51 1.03 -14.34
CA MET A 46 -2.28 1.00 -13.52
C MET A 46 -2.50 1.79 -12.23
N ALA A 47 -3.69 1.67 -11.64
CA ALA A 47 -4.13 2.52 -10.54
C ALA A 47 -3.30 2.26 -9.27
N ILE A 48 -2.90 1.02 -9.01
CA ILE A 48 -2.08 0.66 -7.86
C ILE A 48 -0.68 1.28 -8.01
N ASP A 49 -0.06 1.14 -9.17
CA ASP A 49 1.26 1.75 -9.45
C ASP A 49 1.22 3.28 -9.36
N ILE A 50 0.16 3.91 -9.87
CA ILE A 50 -0.02 5.36 -9.77
C ILE A 50 -0.16 5.79 -8.31
N PHE A 51 -1.00 5.10 -7.52
CA PHE A 51 -1.19 5.42 -6.12
C PHE A 51 0.09 5.21 -5.31
N PHE A 52 0.75 4.05 -5.45
CA PHE A 52 2.00 3.73 -4.76
C PHE A 52 3.13 4.70 -5.09
N ARG A 53 3.23 5.16 -6.34
CA ARG A 53 4.19 6.20 -6.72
C ARG A 53 3.94 7.53 -6.00
N SER A 54 2.69 7.95 -5.86
CA SER A 54 2.37 9.16 -5.10
C SER A 54 2.58 8.97 -3.60
N LEU A 55 2.20 7.82 -3.07
CA LEU A 55 2.38 7.46 -1.67
C LEU A 55 3.87 7.38 -1.31
N ALA A 56 4.73 6.84 -2.17
CA ALA A 56 6.17 6.80 -1.98
C ALA A 56 6.77 8.20 -1.79
N LYS A 57 6.25 9.22 -2.49
CA LYS A 57 6.70 10.62 -2.39
C LYS A 57 6.19 11.33 -1.13
N ASP A 58 5.03 10.94 -0.61
CA ASP A 58 4.47 11.52 0.61
C ASP A 58 5.26 11.03 1.84
N ALA A 59 5.96 11.92 2.53
CA ALA A 59 6.80 11.57 3.67
C ALA A 59 6.08 11.70 5.03
N LEU A 60 4.77 12.03 5.06
CA LEU A 60 4.07 12.30 6.32
C LEU A 60 3.78 11.04 7.11
N PHE A 61 3.70 9.89 6.45
CA PHE A 61 3.27 8.64 7.07
C PHE A 61 4.21 7.49 6.77
N ASN A 62 4.35 6.60 7.75
CA ASN A 62 4.88 5.26 7.52
C ASN A 62 3.91 4.46 6.64
N LYS A 63 4.43 3.59 5.78
CA LYS A 63 3.65 2.93 4.73
C LYS A 63 3.79 1.42 4.85
N ILE A 64 2.65 0.73 4.78
CA ILE A 64 2.59 -0.71 4.54
C ILE A 64 1.78 -0.90 3.26
N ALA A 65 2.44 -1.36 2.19
CA ALA A 65 1.79 -1.72 0.94
C ALA A 65 1.42 -3.21 0.97
N ILE A 66 0.18 -3.52 0.61
CA ILE A 66 -0.31 -4.90 0.56
C ILE A 66 -0.89 -5.17 -0.82
N ILE A 67 -0.40 -6.22 -1.48
CA ILE A 67 -0.91 -6.68 -2.77
C ILE A 67 -1.70 -7.98 -2.57
N PHE A 68 -2.97 -7.95 -2.95
CA PHE A 68 -3.87 -9.09 -2.89
C PHE A 68 -4.00 -9.80 -4.24
N SER A 69 -4.79 -10.86 -4.26
CA SER A 69 -5.25 -11.58 -5.45
C SER A 69 -5.74 -10.62 -6.53
N GLY A 70 -5.27 -10.81 -7.75
CA GLY A 70 -5.56 -9.95 -8.89
C GLY A 70 -4.88 -10.42 -10.16
N MET A 71 -5.36 -9.95 -11.31
CA MET A 71 -4.76 -10.21 -12.61
C MET A 71 -3.79 -9.09 -13.02
N GLY A 72 -2.81 -9.43 -13.86
CA GLY A 72 -1.84 -8.49 -14.40
C GLY A 72 -0.68 -8.20 -13.46
N HIS A 73 -0.08 -7.02 -13.60
CA HIS A 73 1.15 -6.62 -12.91
C HIS A 73 1.03 -5.24 -12.22
N ASP A 74 -0.18 -4.67 -12.14
CA ASP A 74 -0.42 -3.39 -11.48
C ASP A 74 0.00 -3.48 -10.00
N GLY A 75 0.93 -2.62 -9.59
CA GLY A 75 1.57 -2.64 -8.28
C GLY A 75 3.05 -3.05 -8.31
N SER A 76 3.53 -3.69 -9.39
CA SER A 76 4.91 -4.21 -9.46
C SER A 76 5.98 -3.10 -9.52
N GLU A 77 5.69 -2.00 -10.21
CA GLU A 77 6.60 -0.85 -10.26
C GLU A 77 6.44 0.03 -9.01
N GLY A 78 5.23 0.09 -8.47
CA GLY A 78 4.88 0.87 -7.30
C GLY A 78 5.55 0.35 -6.03
N ILE A 79 5.61 -0.97 -5.83
CA ILE A 79 6.26 -1.56 -4.65
C ILE A 79 7.75 -1.18 -4.56
N LYS A 80 8.44 -1.06 -5.71
CA LYS A 80 9.83 -0.63 -5.74
C LYS A 80 9.96 0.75 -5.12
N MET A 81 9.08 1.67 -5.50
CA MET A 81 9.09 3.05 -4.98
C MET A 81 8.71 3.09 -3.49
N ILE A 82 7.79 2.24 -3.05
CA ILE A 82 7.45 2.11 -1.63
C ILE A 82 8.68 1.63 -0.84
N SER A 83 9.37 0.59 -1.32
CA SER A 83 10.59 0.05 -0.72
C SER A 83 11.70 1.11 -0.63
N GLU A 84 11.97 1.80 -1.74
CA GLU A 84 12.95 2.89 -1.81
C GLU A 84 12.62 4.06 -0.86
N SER A 85 11.34 4.25 -0.50
CA SER A 85 10.89 5.25 0.48
C SER A 85 10.86 4.74 1.93
N GLY A 86 11.36 3.53 2.20
CA GLY A 86 11.37 2.91 3.53
C GLY A 86 10.04 2.30 3.96
N GLY A 87 9.11 2.07 3.03
CA GLY A 87 7.85 1.38 3.30
C GLY A 87 8.03 -0.14 3.38
N TYR A 88 7.04 -0.80 3.97
CA TYR A 88 7.00 -2.25 4.15
C TYR A 88 6.01 -2.90 3.19
N ILE A 89 6.36 -4.03 2.58
CA ILE A 89 5.60 -4.63 1.48
C ILE A 89 5.20 -6.07 1.82
N ILE A 90 3.91 -6.33 1.76
CA ILE A 90 3.33 -7.66 1.97
C ILE A 90 2.62 -8.10 0.69
N ALA A 91 2.97 -9.27 0.18
CA ALA A 91 2.21 -9.91 -0.89
C ALA A 91 1.31 -11.02 -0.31
N GLN A 92 0.12 -11.18 -0.87
CA GLN A 92 -0.70 -12.35 -0.62
C GLN A 92 0.03 -13.61 -1.11
N ASP A 93 0.07 -14.65 -0.29
CA ASP A 93 0.54 -15.99 -0.69
C ASP A 93 -0.20 -16.44 -1.97
N PRO A 94 0.52 -16.65 -3.09
CA PRO A 94 -0.07 -17.04 -4.37
C PRO A 94 -0.94 -18.31 -4.29
N ASN A 95 -0.66 -19.21 -3.34
CA ASN A 95 -1.44 -20.44 -3.15
C ASN A 95 -2.81 -20.18 -2.50
N SER A 96 -3.01 -18.99 -1.91
CA SER A 96 -4.27 -18.57 -1.31
C SER A 96 -5.07 -17.60 -2.20
N ALA A 97 -4.56 -17.25 -3.38
CA ALA A 97 -5.15 -16.28 -4.28
C ALA A 97 -5.99 -16.96 -5.37
N ASP A 98 -7.19 -16.44 -5.62
CA ASP A 98 -8.01 -16.88 -6.75
C ASP A 98 -7.37 -16.49 -8.09
N GLN A 99 -6.66 -15.36 -8.12
CA GLN A 99 -5.89 -14.83 -9.25
C GLN A 99 -4.48 -14.48 -8.75
N SER A 100 -3.52 -15.36 -9.04
CA SER A 100 -2.17 -15.27 -8.45
C SER A 100 -1.19 -14.42 -9.27
N SER A 101 -1.54 -13.98 -10.48
CA SER A 101 -0.57 -13.32 -11.37
C SER A 101 -0.04 -12.01 -10.79
N MET A 102 -0.89 -11.19 -10.15
CA MET A 102 -0.47 -9.91 -9.57
C MET A 102 0.43 -10.11 -8.33
N PRO A 103 0.08 -10.96 -7.33
CA PRO A 103 1.02 -11.31 -6.27
C PRO A 103 2.36 -11.86 -6.79
N LEU A 104 2.32 -12.77 -7.77
CA LEU A 104 3.54 -13.35 -8.37
C LEU A 104 4.42 -12.28 -9.03
N SER A 105 3.80 -11.33 -9.76
CA SER A 105 4.50 -10.23 -10.40
C SER A 105 5.22 -9.33 -9.38
N VAL A 106 4.55 -9.02 -8.27
CA VAL A 106 5.10 -8.23 -7.17
C VAL A 106 6.23 -8.95 -6.44
N ILE A 107 6.07 -10.26 -6.19
CA ILE A 107 7.13 -11.09 -5.58
C ILE A 107 8.35 -11.17 -6.49
N ALA A 108 8.16 -11.36 -7.79
CA ALA A 108 9.24 -11.41 -8.77
C ALA A 108 10.05 -10.11 -8.86
N GLY A 109 9.47 -8.97 -8.46
CA GLY A 109 10.15 -7.69 -8.38
C GLY A 109 11.24 -7.61 -7.31
N GLY A 110 11.26 -8.52 -6.33
CA GLY A 110 12.33 -8.62 -5.32
C GLY A 110 12.27 -7.60 -4.19
N TYR A 111 11.19 -6.82 -4.09
CA TYR A 111 10.97 -5.81 -3.05
C TYR A 111 9.97 -6.24 -1.96
N THR A 112 9.50 -7.49 -2.00
CA THR A 112 8.51 -7.99 -1.04
C THR A 112 9.20 -8.39 0.27
N ASP A 113 8.75 -7.84 1.40
CA ASP A 113 9.28 -8.19 2.73
C ASP A 113 8.66 -9.49 3.26
N GLU A 114 7.35 -9.70 3.00
CA GLU A 114 6.61 -10.86 3.52
C GLU A 114 5.59 -11.40 2.52
N ILE A 115 5.43 -12.72 2.54
CA ILE A 115 4.41 -13.43 1.77
C ILE A 115 3.49 -14.14 2.76
N LEU A 116 2.24 -13.71 2.85
CA LEU A 116 1.30 -14.15 3.89
C LEU A 116 -0.07 -14.50 3.32
N GLN A 117 -0.77 -15.44 3.95
CA GLN A 117 -2.20 -15.61 3.69
C GLN A 117 -2.98 -14.42 4.29
N PRO A 118 -4.08 -13.95 3.67
CA PRO A 118 -4.83 -12.79 4.16
C PRO A 118 -5.25 -12.91 5.63
N LYS A 119 -5.59 -14.13 6.09
CA LYS A 119 -5.96 -14.41 7.49
C LYS A 119 -4.84 -14.15 8.51
N GLN A 120 -3.57 -14.17 8.07
CA GLN A 120 -2.40 -13.95 8.93
C GLN A 120 -2.02 -12.46 9.02
N MET A 121 -2.31 -11.69 7.98
CA MET A 121 -1.86 -10.30 7.84
C MET A 121 -2.26 -9.39 9.01
N PRO A 122 -3.50 -9.41 9.56
CA PRO A 122 -3.87 -8.49 10.64
C PRO A 122 -3.04 -8.70 11.92
N LYS A 123 -2.74 -9.96 12.27
CA LYS A 123 -1.89 -10.28 13.42
C LYS A 123 -0.46 -9.83 13.14
N TYR A 124 0.06 -10.18 11.98
CA TYR A 124 1.42 -9.84 11.57
C TYR A 124 1.66 -8.32 11.60
N ILE A 125 0.76 -7.53 11.01
CA ILE A 125 0.88 -6.07 10.94
C ILE A 125 0.92 -5.46 12.34
N ARG A 126 0.07 -5.91 13.27
CA ARG A 126 0.08 -5.42 14.66
C ARG A 126 1.41 -5.72 15.35
N GLU A 127 1.93 -6.93 15.19
CA GLU A 127 3.20 -7.35 15.80
C GLU A 127 4.39 -6.59 15.18
N TYR A 128 4.39 -6.41 13.86
CA TYR A 128 5.39 -5.61 13.15
C TYR A 128 5.40 -4.17 13.66
N LEU A 129 4.25 -3.50 13.72
CA LEU A 129 4.14 -2.12 14.20
C LEU A 129 4.58 -1.98 15.67
N ALA A 130 4.22 -2.94 16.54
CA ALA A 130 4.66 -2.95 17.93
C ALA A 130 6.20 -3.06 18.04
N ARG A 131 6.83 -3.91 17.22
CA ARG A 131 8.30 -4.00 17.16
C ARG A 131 8.93 -2.69 16.67
N GLN A 132 8.39 -2.08 15.62
CA GLN A 132 8.92 -0.81 15.09
C GLN A 132 8.82 0.31 16.11
N LEU A 133 7.70 0.39 16.86
CA LEU A 133 7.54 1.38 17.92
C LEU A 133 8.54 1.16 19.06
N ALA A 134 8.76 -0.10 19.49
CA ALA A 134 9.73 -0.42 20.52
C ALA A 134 11.16 -0.04 20.11
N ILE A 135 11.55 -0.32 18.86
CA ILE A 135 12.86 0.09 18.30
C ILE A 135 13.00 1.60 18.31
N LYS A 136 11.97 2.32 17.86
CA LYS A 136 11.98 3.79 17.83
C LYS A 136 12.15 4.38 19.24
N ILE A 137 11.39 3.89 20.22
CA ILE A 137 11.51 4.33 21.62
C ILE A 137 12.92 4.05 22.17
N ALA A 138 13.48 2.86 21.90
CA ALA A 138 14.82 2.51 22.36
C ALA A 138 15.92 3.38 21.72
N SER A 139 15.75 3.79 20.46
CA SER A 139 16.69 4.70 19.78
C SER A 139 16.62 6.15 20.24
N GLU A 140 15.53 6.55 20.90
CA GLU A 140 15.30 7.92 21.39
C GLU A 140 15.65 8.10 22.88
N GLN A 141 16.05 7.03 23.59
CA GLN A 141 16.56 7.15 24.96
C GLN A 141 18.02 7.65 24.93
N PRO A 142 18.37 8.70 25.70
CA PRO A 142 19.75 9.16 25.81
C PRO A 142 20.61 8.05 26.41
N VAL A 143 21.79 7.84 25.81
CA VAL A 143 22.86 7.06 26.41
C VAL A 143 23.31 7.84 27.65
N ASP A 144 23.08 7.29 28.84
CA ASP A 144 23.56 7.83 30.11
C ASP A 144 25.09 8.05 30.11
#